data_AF-A0A183GP91-F1
#
_entry.id   AF-A0A183GP91-F1
#
_cell.length_a   1.000
_cell.length_b   1.000
_cell.length_c   1.000
_cell.angle_alpha   90.00
_cell.angle_beta   90.00
_cell.angle_gamma   90.00
#
_symmetry.space_group_name_H-M   'P 1'
#
loop_
_entity.id
_entity.type
_entity.pdbx_description
1 polymer ?
#
loop_
_entity_poly.entity_id
_entity_poly.type
_entity_poly.pdbx_seq_one_letter_code
_entity_poly.pdbx_strand_id
1 'polypeptide(L)'
;LAIEYNPNISKSEKAHENYISFGIRRDDIAQFVADAKIELRDGAYDLVKHLASSSIPLLLFSAGVGNVIEVFLRQRLGDIPDNIHIISNMLLFNEQGVVNGCSEPLIHVFCKDASVIPKDAPFYNDIAHRGNILLLGDSLGDLHMDVGVAHRGTVLKIGYLNSQVDGLLTSYLNGFDIVLVEDQTMHVPDLILQALLSSTNKLTV
;
A
#
# COMPACT_ATOMS: atom_id res chain seq x y z
N LEU A 1 19.32 0.34 27.15
CA LEU A 1 20.54 0.99 26.61
C LEU A 1 20.10 2.24 25.87
N ALA A 2 20.55 3.42 26.31
CA ALA A 2 20.26 4.66 25.60
C ALA A 2 21.08 4.67 24.30
N ILE A 3 20.40 4.60 23.16
CA ILE A 3 21.01 4.63 21.83
C ILE A 3 21.13 6.10 21.44
N GLU A 4 22.34 6.53 21.09
CA GLU A 4 22.63 7.87 20.61
C GLU A 4 21.82 8.19 19.35
N TYR A 5 21.10 9.31 19.40
CA TYR A 5 20.34 9.83 18.28
C TYR A 5 21.32 10.35 17.20
N ASN A 6 21.50 9.60 16.11
CA ASN A 6 22.19 10.09 14.91
C ASN A 6 21.17 10.72 13.92
N PRO A 7 21.19 12.03 13.67
CA PRO A 7 20.23 12.72 12.80
C PRO A 7 20.37 12.42 11.30
N ASN A 8 21.43 11.72 10.87
CA ASN A 8 21.72 11.45 9.45
C ASN A 8 21.15 10.13 8.92
N ILE A 9 20.47 9.34 9.76
CA ILE A 9 19.84 8.06 9.39
C ILE A 9 18.32 8.27 9.34
N SER A 10 17.69 7.96 8.21
CA SER A 10 16.24 8.07 8.06
C SER A 10 15.51 7.19 9.08
N LYS A 11 14.28 7.57 9.43
CA LYS A 11 13.47 6.82 10.41
C LYS A 11 13.30 5.35 10.00
N SER A 12 13.22 5.08 8.69
CA SER A 12 13.08 3.73 8.14
C SER A 12 14.36 2.90 8.27
N GLU A 13 15.53 3.48 8.02
CA GLU A 13 16.82 2.78 8.19
C GLU A 13 17.05 2.40 9.66
N LYS A 14 16.74 3.29 10.61
CA LYS A 14 16.80 2.95 12.04
C LYS A 14 15.83 1.83 12.43
N ALA A 15 14.64 1.83 11.85
CA ALA A 15 13.68 0.75 12.08
C ALA A 15 14.23 -0.60 11.58
N HIS A 16 14.90 -0.60 10.42
CA HIS A 16 15.52 -1.80 9.85
C HIS A 16 16.65 -2.36 10.72
N GLU A 17 17.54 -1.48 11.21
CA GLU A 17 18.59 -1.87 12.17
C GLU A 17 17.99 -2.46 13.46
N ASN A 18 16.88 -1.90 13.93
CA ASN A 18 16.17 -2.42 15.09
C ASN A 18 15.62 -3.83 14.83
N TYR A 19 14.99 -4.09 13.69
CA TYR A 19 14.47 -5.44 13.38
C TYR A 19 15.57 -6.52 13.42
N ILE A 20 16.75 -6.20 12.89
CA ILE A 20 17.91 -7.11 12.89
C ILE A 20 18.45 -7.29 14.31
N SER A 21 18.68 -6.19 15.04
CA SER A 21 19.25 -6.23 16.40
C SER A 21 18.34 -6.90 17.44
N PHE A 22 17.02 -6.80 17.29
CA PHE A 22 16.06 -7.53 18.13
C PHE A 22 15.95 -9.01 17.78
N GLY A 23 16.50 -9.46 16.65
CA GLY A 23 16.49 -10.86 16.24
C GLY A 23 15.08 -11.40 16.02
N ILE A 24 14.20 -10.59 15.41
CA ILE A 24 12.80 -10.97 15.14
C ILE A 24 12.78 -12.27 14.33
N ARG A 25 11.96 -13.23 14.73
CA ARG A 25 11.75 -14.49 14.01
C ARG A 25 10.54 -14.39 13.10
N ARG A 26 10.52 -15.19 12.04
CA ARG A 26 9.38 -15.26 11.12
C ARG A 26 8.06 -15.55 11.84
N ASP A 27 8.10 -16.48 12.79
CA ASP A 27 6.92 -16.89 13.56
C ASP A 27 6.43 -15.79 14.52
N ASP A 28 7.33 -14.91 14.97
CA ASP A 28 6.97 -13.78 15.83
C ASP A 28 6.05 -12.80 15.08
N ILE A 29 6.23 -12.64 13.76
CA ILE A 29 5.39 -11.74 12.95
C ILE A 29 3.93 -12.20 12.97
N ALA A 30 3.68 -13.50 12.85
CA ALA A 30 2.34 -14.06 12.91
C ALA A 30 1.65 -13.74 14.24
N GLN A 31 2.40 -13.89 15.33
CA GLN A 31 1.93 -13.58 16.68
C GLN A 31 1.70 -12.07 16.85
N PHE A 32 2.64 -11.23 16.41
CA PHE A 32 2.51 -9.77 16.49
C PHE A 32 1.30 -9.26 15.73
N VAL A 33 1.00 -9.81 14.55
CA VAL A 33 -0.18 -9.43 13.76
C VAL A 33 -1.47 -9.88 14.44
N ALA A 34 -1.47 -11.08 15.04
CA ALA A 34 -2.64 -11.58 15.77
C ALA A 34 -2.93 -10.77 17.04
N ASP A 35 -1.88 -10.35 17.75
CA ASP A 35 -1.99 -9.55 18.97
C ASP A 35 -2.24 -8.06 18.67
N ALA A 36 -1.82 -7.59 17.50
CA ALA A 36 -2.07 -6.23 17.06
C ALA A 36 -3.54 -6.05 16.69
N LYS A 37 -4.12 -4.94 17.16
CA LYS A 37 -5.48 -4.50 16.79
C LYS A 37 -5.47 -3.82 15.43
N ILE A 38 -5.00 -4.54 14.40
CA ILE A 38 -5.00 -4.06 13.02
C ILE A 38 -6.40 -4.30 12.44
N GLU A 39 -6.97 -3.22 11.90
CA GLU A 39 -8.29 -3.19 11.29
C GLU A 39 -8.19 -2.60 9.88
N LEU A 40 -8.95 -3.18 8.97
CA LEU A 40 -9.20 -2.56 7.66
C LEU A 40 -10.31 -1.52 7.83
N ARG A 41 -10.27 -0.48 7.01
CA ARG A 41 -11.39 0.46 6.87
C ARG A 41 -12.68 -0.30 6.51
N ASP A 42 -13.81 0.21 7.00
CA ASP A 42 -15.12 -0.40 6.73
C ASP A 42 -15.38 -0.49 5.22
N GLY A 43 -15.85 -1.65 4.74
CA GLY A 43 -16.09 -1.90 3.32
C GLY A 43 -14.83 -2.29 2.50
N ALA A 44 -13.64 -2.36 3.10
CA ALA A 44 -12.43 -2.76 2.37
C ALA A 44 -12.52 -4.18 1.79
N TYR A 45 -13.16 -5.11 2.50
CA TYR A 45 -13.37 -6.48 2.01
C TYR A 45 -14.22 -6.51 0.74
N ASP A 46 -15.29 -5.72 0.72
CA ASP A 46 -16.18 -5.64 -0.45
C ASP A 46 -15.46 -5.02 -1.65
N LEU A 47 -14.69 -3.94 -1.43
CA LEU A 47 -13.86 -3.33 -2.46
C LEU A 47 -12.87 -4.34 -3.07
N VAL A 48 -12.13 -5.07 -2.22
CA VAL A 48 -11.18 -6.11 -2.68
C VAL A 48 -11.90 -7.19 -3.50
N LYS A 49 -13.08 -7.62 -3.04
CA LYS A 49 -13.89 -8.62 -3.75
C LYS A 49 -14.39 -8.10 -5.09
N HIS A 50 -14.85 -6.86 -5.17
CA HIS A 50 -15.29 -6.23 -6.43
C HIS A 50 -14.13 -6.13 -7.43
N LEU A 51 -12.95 -5.70 -6.98
CA LEU A 51 -11.73 -5.65 -7.80
C LEU A 51 -11.36 -7.03 -8.34
N ALA A 52 -11.33 -8.05 -7.47
CA ALA A 52 -11.01 -9.42 -7.86
C ALA A 52 -12.03 -9.99 -8.86
N SER A 53 -13.33 -9.80 -8.62
CA SER A 53 -14.40 -10.29 -9.51
C SER A 53 -14.39 -9.64 -10.90
N SER A 54 -13.79 -8.46 -11.01
CA SER A 54 -13.68 -7.69 -12.26
C SER A 54 -12.28 -7.80 -12.89
N SER A 55 -11.42 -8.69 -12.38
CA SER A 55 -10.03 -8.85 -12.82
C SER A 55 -9.26 -7.52 -12.87
N ILE A 56 -9.45 -6.67 -11.85
CA ILE A 56 -8.72 -5.40 -11.71
C ILE A 56 -7.55 -5.61 -10.74
N PRO A 57 -6.29 -5.37 -11.18
CA PRO A 57 -5.12 -5.44 -10.31
C PRO A 57 -5.20 -4.41 -9.19
N LEU A 58 -4.90 -4.84 -7.97
CA LEU A 58 -4.73 -4.01 -6.79
C LEU A 58 -3.25 -4.01 -6.41
N LEU A 59 -2.61 -2.85 -6.45
CA LEU A 59 -1.25 -2.68 -5.95
C LEU A 59 -1.27 -2.07 -4.55
N LEU A 60 -0.76 -2.81 -3.57
CA LEU A 60 -0.48 -2.31 -2.23
C LEU A 60 0.96 -1.81 -2.17
N PHE A 61 1.13 -0.50 -2.34
CA PHE A 61 2.44 0.15 -2.33
C PHE A 61 2.71 0.82 -0.98
N SER A 62 3.49 0.17 -0.13
CA SER A 62 3.69 0.55 1.26
C SER A 62 5.16 0.85 1.59
N ALA A 63 5.38 1.87 2.42
CA ALA A 63 6.69 2.12 3.04
C ALA A 63 6.87 1.32 4.35
N GLY A 64 5.88 0.51 4.73
CA GLY A 64 5.92 -0.35 5.91
C GLY A 64 6.62 -1.68 5.67
N VAL A 65 6.42 -2.61 6.61
CA VAL A 65 6.97 -3.97 6.54
C VAL A 65 6.01 -4.88 5.77
N GLY A 66 6.42 -5.37 4.61
CA GLY A 66 5.56 -6.16 3.73
C GLY A 66 5.14 -7.51 4.33
N ASN A 67 6.01 -8.17 5.09
CA ASN A 67 5.67 -9.45 5.75
C ASN A 67 4.50 -9.30 6.73
N VAL A 68 4.37 -8.15 7.39
CA VAL A 68 3.24 -7.84 8.28
C VAL A 68 1.95 -7.73 7.46
N ILE A 69 2.00 -7.05 6.31
CA ILE A 69 0.86 -6.91 5.39
C ILE A 69 0.42 -8.29 4.87
N GLU A 70 1.36 -9.11 4.41
CA GLU A 70 1.07 -10.45 3.90
C GLU A 70 0.41 -11.33 4.96
N VAL A 71 0.99 -11.40 6.16
CA VAL A 71 0.45 -12.17 7.28
C VAL A 71 -0.94 -11.68 7.65
N PHE A 72 -1.13 -10.35 7.75
CA PHE A 72 -2.42 -9.76 8.06
C PHE A 72 -3.49 -10.10 7.03
N LEU A 73 -3.19 -9.95 5.74
CA LEU A 73 -4.12 -10.28 4.66
C LEU A 73 -4.47 -11.77 4.66
N ARG A 74 -3.49 -12.67 4.85
CA ARG A 74 -3.74 -14.11 4.96
C ARG A 74 -4.62 -14.46 6.16
N GLN A 75 -4.39 -13.84 7.32
CA GLN A 75 -5.22 -14.07 8.51
C GLN A 75 -6.67 -13.57 8.32
N ARG A 76 -6.87 -12.50 7.55
CA ARG A 76 -8.20 -11.88 7.33
C ARG A 76 -8.97 -12.44 6.14
N LEU A 77 -8.29 -12.80 5.07
CA LEU A 77 -8.87 -13.26 3.80
C LEU A 77 -8.74 -14.77 3.59
N GLY A 78 -7.97 -15.47 4.42
CA GLY A 78 -7.61 -16.88 4.26
C GLY A 78 -6.43 -17.07 3.30
N ASP A 79 -6.50 -16.43 2.13
CA ASP A 79 -5.38 -16.33 1.19
C ASP A 79 -5.37 -14.93 0.53
N ILE A 80 -4.25 -14.56 -0.07
CA ILE A 80 -4.12 -13.31 -0.82
C ILE A 80 -4.63 -13.56 -2.25
N PRO A 81 -5.69 -12.86 -2.72
CA PRO A 81 -6.17 -13.00 -4.09
C PRO A 81 -5.08 -12.69 -5.13
N ASP A 82 -5.10 -13.41 -6.25
CA ASP A 82 -4.09 -13.31 -7.32
C ASP A 82 -3.98 -11.91 -7.95
N ASN A 83 -5.05 -11.11 -7.88
CA ASN A 83 -5.05 -9.73 -8.39
C ASN A 83 -4.40 -8.73 -7.43
N ILE A 84 -3.96 -9.15 -6.23
CA ILE A 84 -3.27 -8.29 -5.27
C ILE A 84 -1.77 -8.45 -5.42
N HIS A 85 -1.09 -7.33 -5.61
CA HIS A 85 0.37 -7.25 -5.67
C HIS A 85 0.86 -6.36 -4.53
N ILE A 86 1.89 -6.79 -3.81
CA ILE A 86 2.43 -6.07 -2.65
C ILE A 86 3.85 -5.61 -2.98
N ILE A 87 4.09 -4.31 -2.86
CA ILE A 87 5.42 -3.71 -2.98
C ILE A 87 5.69 -2.95 -1.68
N SER A 88 6.62 -3.46 -0.88
CA SER A 88 6.92 -2.96 0.46
C SER A 88 8.33 -3.38 0.89
N ASN A 89 8.82 -2.87 2.02
CA ASN A 89 10.07 -3.33 2.61
C ASN A 89 9.89 -4.73 3.21
N MET A 90 10.49 -5.75 2.57
CA MET A 90 10.42 -7.13 3.03
C MET A 90 11.57 -7.42 4.00
N LEU A 91 11.27 -7.99 5.16
CA LEU A 91 12.26 -8.60 6.04
C LEU A 91 12.80 -9.88 5.39
N LEU A 92 14.13 -9.96 5.33
CA LEU A 92 14.85 -11.14 4.87
C LEU A 92 15.25 -11.98 6.07
N PHE A 93 15.04 -13.30 5.97
CA PHE A 93 15.31 -14.24 7.06
C PHE A 93 16.44 -15.18 6.67
N ASN A 94 17.32 -15.46 7.61
CA ASN A 94 18.32 -16.50 7.47
C ASN A 94 17.71 -17.92 7.56
N GLU A 95 18.55 -18.95 7.42
CA GLU A 95 18.15 -20.36 7.51
C GLU A 95 17.51 -20.73 8.86
N GLN A 96 17.84 -19.99 9.93
CA GLN A 96 17.28 -20.18 11.28
C GLN A 96 15.95 -19.44 11.47
N GLY A 97 15.46 -18.75 10.44
CA GLY A 97 14.21 -18.00 10.47
C GLY A 97 14.28 -16.67 11.23
N VAL A 98 15.49 -16.12 11.42
CA VAL A 98 15.74 -14.85 12.10
C VAL A 98 16.02 -13.76 11.06
N VAL A 99 15.49 -12.56 11.27
CA VAL A 99 15.75 -11.40 10.40
C VAL A 99 17.25 -11.12 10.32
N ASN A 100 17.78 -11.06 9.10
CA ASN A 100 19.18 -10.73 8.82
C ASN A 100 19.35 -9.59 7.81
N GLY A 101 18.25 -9.04 7.28
CA GLY A 101 18.28 -7.96 6.32
C GLY A 101 16.88 -7.47 5.95
N CYS A 102 16.83 -6.46 5.11
CA CYS A 102 15.61 -5.95 4.48
C CYS A 102 15.82 -5.89 2.97
N SER A 103 14.76 -6.03 2.18
CA SER A 103 14.81 -5.94 0.72
C SER A 103 15.23 -4.55 0.27
N GLU A 104 15.96 -4.49 -0.83
CA GLU A 104 16.34 -3.25 -1.51
C GLU A 104 15.58 -3.13 -2.86
N PRO A 105 15.29 -1.89 -3.33
CA PRO A 105 15.57 -0.62 -2.67
C PRO A 105 14.63 -0.33 -1.50
N LEU A 106 15.10 0.45 -0.53
CA LEU A 106 14.29 0.91 0.61
C LEU A 106 13.16 1.83 0.12
N ILE A 107 11.92 1.41 0.32
CA ILE A 107 10.73 2.21 0.05
C ILE A 107 10.46 3.08 1.28
N HIS A 108 10.55 4.39 1.11
CA HIS A 108 10.13 5.35 2.13
C HIS A 108 9.00 6.24 1.61
N VAL A 109 8.29 6.92 2.50
CA VAL A 109 7.06 7.68 2.19
C VAL A 109 7.26 8.71 1.06
N PHE A 110 8.48 9.21 0.85
CA PHE A 110 8.83 10.19 -0.19
C PHE A 110 9.45 9.58 -1.47
N CYS A 111 9.69 8.27 -1.53
CA CYS A 111 10.18 7.55 -2.71
C CYS A 111 9.21 6.42 -3.12
N LYS A 112 7.91 6.71 -3.09
CA LYS A 112 6.91 5.86 -3.72
C LYS A 112 6.69 6.31 -5.16
N ASP A 113 7.68 6.06 -6.00
CA ASP A 113 7.58 6.20 -7.45
C ASP A 113 7.56 4.78 -8.02
N ALA A 114 6.70 4.50 -9.00
CA ALA A 114 6.63 3.21 -9.66
C ALA A 114 7.89 2.85 -10.46
N SER A 115 8.89 3.72 -10.52
CA SER A 115 10.27 3.38 -10.92
C SER A 115 10.90 2.29 -10.04
N VAL A 116 10.39 2.09 -8.81
CA VAL A 116 10.79 0.94 -7.98
C VAL A 116 10.21 -0.39 -8.45
N ILE A 117 9.21 -0.37 -9.34
CA ILE A 117 8.59 -1.57 -9.88
C ILE A 117 9.52 -2.11 -10.97
N PRO A 118 10.12 -3.31 -10.77
CA PRO A 118 10.95 -3.91 -11.79
C PRO A 118 10.13 -4.12 -13.07
N LYS A 119 10.67 -3.70 -14.23
CA LYS A 119 9.96 -3.83 -15.52
C LYS A 119 9.74 -5.29 -15.94
N ASP A 120 10.50 -6.20 -15.35
CA ASP A 120 10.42 -7.65 -15.49
C ASP A 120 9.50 -8.31 -14.45
N ALA A 121 8.95 -7.55 -13.50
CA ALA A 121 7.98 -8.08 -12.55
C ALA A 121 6.69 -8.52 -13.27
N PRO A 122 6.11 -9.69 -12.94
CA PRO A 122 4.85 -10.15 -13.53
C PRO A 122 3.74 -9.10 -13.52
N PHE A 123 3.66 -8.32 -12.43
CA PHE A 123 2.74 -7.21 -12.25
C PHE A 123 2.78 -6.19 -13.40
N TYR A 124 3.96 -5.89 -13.97
CA TYR A 124 4.08 -4.89 -15.04
C TYR A 124 3.25 -5.28 -16.27
N ASN A 125 3.19 -6.57 -16.61
CA ASN A 125 2.39 -7.07 -17.73
C ASN A 125 0.88 -6.92 -17.45
N ASP A 126 0.46 -7.11 -16.19
CA ASP A 126 -0.94 -7.01 -15.78
C ASP A 126 -1.48 -5.56 -15.84
N ILE A 127 -0.58 -4.57 -15.76
CA ILE A 127 -0.93 -3.15 -15.81
C ILE A 127 -0.56 -2.44 -17.12
N ALA A 128 0.33 -2.99 -17.95
CA ALA A 128 0.85 -2.31 -19.14
C ALA A 128 -0.23 -1.85 -20.15
N HIS A 129 -1.36 -2.55 -20.19
CA HIS A 129 -2.50 -2.24 -21.07
C HIS A 129 -3.57 -1.36 -20.39
N ARG A 130 -3.42 -1.07 -19.10
CA ARG A 130 -4.40 -0.31 -18.31
C ARG A 130 -4.03 1.16 -18.29
N GLY A 131 -4.92 1.99 -18.82
CA GLY A 131 -4.68 3.44 -18.92
C GLY A 131 -5.11 4.22 -17.68
N ASN A 132 -6.12 3.74 -16.95
CA ASN A 132 -6.74 4.51 -15.86
C ASN A 132 -6.31 3.97 -14.50
N ILE A 133 -6.11 4.89 -13.54
CA ILE A 133 -5.64 4.58 -12.18
C ILE A 133 -6.58 5.24 -11.17
N LEU A 134 -6.99 4.47 -10.15
CA LEU A 134 -7.58 4.99 -8.94
C LEU A 134 -6.51 4.92 -7.84
N LEU A 135 -5.98 6.07 -7.43
CA LEU A 135 -4.92 6.18 -6.44
C LEU A 135 -5.51 6.54 -5.10
N LEU A 136 -5.23 5.74 -4.07
CA LEU A 136 -5.65 5.96 -2.69
C LEU A 136 -4.42 6.18 -1.83
N GLY A 137 -4.36 7.29 -1.09
CA GLY A 137 -3.24 7.61 -0.20
C GLY A 137 -3.70 8.28 1.09
N ASP A 138 -2.88 8.24 2.12
CA ASP A 138 -3.14 8.92 3.41
C ASP A 138 -2.02 9.91 3.77
N SER A 139 -1.07 10.11 2.86
CA SER A 139 0.02 11.06 2.98
C SER A 139 0.25 11.82 1.68
N LEU A 140 0.84 13.01 1.76
CA LEU A 140 1.24 13.77 0.57
C LEU A 140 2.35 13.05 -0.24
N GLY A 141 3.06 12.11 0.38
CA GLY A 141 4.05 11.28 -0.33
C GLY A 141 3.41 10.33 -1.33
N ASP A 142 2.16 9.91 -1.09
CA ASP A 142 1.43 8.97 -1.94
C ASP A 142 0.97 9.60 -3.26
N LEU A 143 0.98 10.92 -3.37
CA LEU A 143 0.63 11.66 -4.59
C LEU A 143 1.49 11.29 -5.80
N HIS A 144 2.67 10.70 -5.56
CA HIS A 144 3.63 10.33 -6.59
C HIS A 144 3.62 8.84 -6.91
N MET A 145 2.71 8.02 -6.34
CA MET A 145 2.65 6.58 -6.62
C MET A 145 2.34 6.25 -8.09
N ASP A 146 1.77 7.19 -8.83
CA ASP A 146 1.51 7.09 -10.27
C ASP A 146 2.70 7.48 -11.14
N VAL A 147 3.70 8.19 -10.58
CA VAL A 147 4.96 8.51 -11.28
C VAL A 147 5.66 7.20 -11.60
N GLY A 148 6.22 7.06 -12.81
CA GLY A 148 6.93 5.85 -13.25
C GLY A 148 6.06 4.77 -13.87
N VAL A 149 4.72 4.78 -13.68
CA VAL A 149 3.81 3.91 -14.43
C VAL A 149 3.59 4.53 -15.80
N ALA A 150 3.96 3.81 -16.87
CA ALA A 150 3.59 4.20 -18.22
C ALA A 150 2.09 3.98 -18.45
N HIS A 151 1.26 4.87 -17.92
CA HIS A 151 -0.18 4.91 -18.13
C HIS A 151 -0.52 6.00 -19.14
N ARG A 152 -1.52 5.73 -19.99
CA ARG A 152 -1.95 6.65 -21.05
C ARG A 152 -3.31 7.32 -20.78
N GLY A 153 -3.95 6.96 -19.67
CA GLY A 153 -5.30 7.42 -19.32
C GLY A 153 -5.31 8.31 -18.09
N THR A 154 -6.43 8.31 -17.39
CA THR A 154 -6.72 9.24 -16.30
C THR A 154 -6.34 8.66 -14.94
N VAL A 155 -5.74 9.48 -14.07
CA VAL A 155 -5.54 9.18 -12.66
C VAL A 155 -6.55 9.96 -11.84
N LEU A 156 -7.29 9.28 -10.97
CA LEU A 156 -8.11 9.90 -9.94
C LEU A 156 -7.46 9.65 -8.57
N LYS A 157 -7.11 10.71 -7.87
CA LYS A 157 -6.39 10.66 -6.58
C LYS A 157 -7.34 10.96 -5.43
N ILE A 158 -7.46 10.02 -4.49
CA ILE A 158 -8.26 10.16 -3.27
C ILE A 158 -7.34 10.12 -2.06
N GLY A 159 -7.38 11.18 -1.25
CA GLY A 159 -6.56 11.35 -0.05
C GLY A 159 -7.37 11.20 1.24
N TYR A 160 -6.94 10.30 2.14
CA TYR A 160 -7.49 10.17 3.48
C TYR A 160 -6.76 11.10 4.45
N LEU A 161 -7.41 12.18 4.89
CA LEU A 161 -6.87 13.11 5.88
C LEU A 161 -7.33 12.69 7.29
N ASN A 162 -6.53 11.83 7.93
CA ASN A 162 -6.90 11.22 9.22
C ASN A 162 -6.51 12.04 10.46
N SER A 163 -5.60 13.00 10.33
CA SER A 163 -5.11 13.80 11.46
C SER A 163 -4.56 15.15 10.99
N GLN A 164 -4.39 16.08 11.93
CA GLN A 164 -3.87 17.44 11.66
C GLN A 164 -4.65 18.16 10.55
N VAL A 165 -5.97 18.02 10.56
CA VAL A 165 -6.87 18.52 9.51
C VAL A 165 -6.59 20.00 9.22
N ASP A 166 -6.60 20.84 10.24
CA ASP A 166 -6.38 22.29 10.09
C ASP A 166 -5.03 22.65 9.44
N GLY A 167 -3.99 21.86 9.70
CA GLY A 167 -2.64 22.10 9.20
C GLY A 167 -2.40 21.55 7.80
N LEU A 168 -3.12 20.49 7.40
CA LEU A 168 -2.83 19.73 6.18
C LEU A 168 -3.91 19.86 5.11
N LEU A 169 -5.13 20.28 5.46
CA LEU A 169 -6.26 20.31 4.53
C LEU A 169 -5.95 21.06 3.23
N THR A 170 -5.37 22.25 3.33
CA THR A 170 -4.99 23.05 2.14
C THR A 170 -4.01 22.29 1.23
N SER A 171 -3.00 21.63 1.81
CA SER A 171 -2.04 20.85 1.04
C SER A 171 -2.68 19.62 0.39
N TYR A 172 -3.63 18.97 1.08
CA TYR A 172 -4.37 17.83 0.53
C TYR A 172 -5.28 18.24 -0.62
N LEU A 173 -6.04 19.33 -0.46
CA LEU A 173 -6.92 19.86 -1.51
C LEU A 173 -6.15 20.31 -2.77
N ASN A 174 -4.88 20.70 -2.62
CA ASN A 174 -4.02 21.05 -3.75
C ASN A 174 -3.44 19.82 -4.46
N GLY A 175 -3.37 18.66 -3.79
CA GLY A 175 -2.71 17.46 -4.32
C GLY A 175 -3.66 16.36 -4.77
N PHE A 176 -4.75 16.13 -4.03
CA PHE A 176 -5.74 15.09 -4.28
C PHE A 176 -6.99 15.69 -4.93
N ASP A 177 -7.63 14.93 -5.81
CA ASP A 177 -8.90 15.32 -6.45
C ASP A 177 -10.07 15.22 -5.47
N ILE A 178 -10.01 14.23 -4.56
CA ILE A 178 -11.00 14.01 -3.50
C ILE A 178 -10.26 13.88 -2.18
N VAL A 179 -10.69 14.63 -1.16
CA VAL A 179 -10.15 14.53 0.20
C VAL A 179 -11.24 14.02 1.14
N LEU A 180 -10.96 12.91 1.81
CA LEU A 180 -11.82 12.29 2.81
C LEU A 180 -11.28 12.62 4.20
N VAL A 181 -11.95 13.52 4.91
CA VAL A 181 -11.52 14.00 6.23
C VAL A 181 -12.09 13.10 7.31
N GLU A 182 -11.20 12.47 8.09
CA GLU A 182 -11.54 11.59 9.22
C GLU A 182 -12.49 10.42 8.90
N ASP A 183 -12.69 10.12 7.61
CA ASP A 183 -13.51 8.99 7.13
C ASP A 183 -12.76 7.68 7.37
N GLN A 184 -13.38 6.69 8.02
CA GLN A 184 -12.82 5.35 8.30
C GLN A 184 -13.36 4.24 7.39
N THR A 185 -13.89 4.60 6.22
CA THR A 185 -14.55 3.69 5.27
C THR A 185 -13.84 3.63 3.92
N MET A 186 -14.19 2.63 3.10
CA MET A 186 -13.83 2.51 1.68
C MET A 186 -15.03 2.78 0.75
N HIS A 187 -16.09 3.38 1.27
CA HIS A 187 -17.34 3.54 0.51
C HIS A 187 -17.17 4.43 -0.73
N VAL A 188 -16.46 5.56 -0.62
CA VAL A 188 -16.26 6.47 -1.76
C VAL A 188 -15.48 5.80 -2.90
N PRO A 189 -14.29 5.19 -2.65
CA PRO A 189 -13.60 4.42 -3.68
C PRO A 189 -14.47 3.31 -4.30
N ASP A 190 -15.19 2.56 -3.49
CA ASP A 190 -16.01 1.44 -3.97
C ASP A 190 -17.22 1.91 -4.80
N LEU A 191 -17.88 3.00 -4.41
CA LEU A 191 -18.97 3.62 -5.19
C LEU A 191 -18.48 4.07 -6.57
N ILE A 192 -17.29 4.68 -6.64
CA ILE A 192 -16.67 5.09 -7.90
C ILE A 192 -16.38 3.86 -8.77
N LEU A 193 -15.78 2.82 -8.19
CA LEU A 193 -15.51 1.57 -8.89
C LEU A 193 -16.79 0.96 -9.47
N GLN A 194 -17.83 0.80 -8.66
CA GLN A 194 -19.10 0.22 -9.09
C GLN A 194 -19.77 1.06 -10.19
N ALA A 195 -19.72 2.40 -10.10
CA ALA A 195 -20.25 3.28 -11.13
C ALA A 195 -19.54 3.09 -12.48
N LEU A 196 -18.20 2.95 -12.45
CA LEU A 196 -17.41 2.68 -13.66
C LEU A 196 -17.77 1.33 -14.28
N LEU A 197 -17.84 0.27 -13.46
CA LEU A 197 -18.18 -1.09 -13.92
C LEU A 197 -19.60 -1.17 -14.50
N SER A 198 -20.57 -0.50 -13.87
CA SER A 198 -21.96 -0.47 -14.36
C SER A 198 -22.11 0.26 -15.69
N SER A 199 -21.24 1.23 -15.96
CA SER A 199 -21.23 2.00 -17.20
C SER A 199 -20.62 1.21 -18.36
N THR A 200 -19.64 0.35 -18.09
CA THR A 200 -19.02 -0.54 -19.09
C THR A 200 -20.02 -1.56 -19.63
N ASN A 201 -20.87 -2.14 -18.78
CA ASN A 201 -21.92 -3.08 -19.19
C ASN A 201 -23.01 -2.45 -20.09
N LYS A 202 -23.12 -1.11 -20.12
CA LYS A 202 -24.07 -0.40 -20.99
C LYS A 202 -23.51 -0.07 -22.38
N LEU A 203 -22.19 -0.14 -22.57
CA LEU A 203 -21.52 0.19 -23.83
C LEU A 203 -21.33 -1.03 -24.75
N THR A 204 -21.74 -2.22 -24.31
CA THR A 204 -21.59 -3.50 -25.03
C THR A 204 -22.88 -4.00 -25.69
N VAL A 205 -23.88 -3.14 -25.88
CA VAL A 205 -25.14 -3.44 -26.59
C VAL A 205 -25.19 -2.74 -27.94
#